data_AF-A0A345SQV3-F1
#
_entry.id   AF-A0A345SQV3-F1
#
_cell.length_a   1.000
_cell.length_b   1.000
_cell.length_c   1.000
_cell.angle_alpha   90.00
_cell.angle_beta   90.00
_cell.angle_gamma   90.00
#
_symmetry.space_group_name_H-M   'P 1'
#
loop_
_entity.id
_entity.type
_entity.pdbx_description
1 polymer ?
#
loop_
_entity_poly.entity_id
_entity_poly.type
_entity_poly.pdbx_seq_one_letter_code
_entity_poly.pdbx_strand_id
1 'polypeptide(L)'
;MSSSQYRSQLERKQRQQADAVAKAADLRKKEAGHRADAAKERQAASRTSSPGTSKTKLNQATRSEEKANVAGKSAAEVEKKAAGFAKEAAGLLVKLAKAEAGERAAADRRRAQVERVAQQATVVRQARVDARLDAAEAQVEEIAREFRVPKAEPLRILMLGASSESDPLRVGREQSRIRNAVRSSLHRDLVEFDVRGSATTADLLDGLTGFRPHVVHFTGHSAEHLLVFEQDVDAPNDGLVVSAGAFGRALAATDNPPLLVVLNSCSSAPQAQRLVDQEVVPFAIGMSDTIGDLDAISYAAQLYAAIANGQSITSASASGQVAVEMAGLDDHDLPTLFHAPDADPRAAVLVKPPAAQPVQ
;
A
#
# COMPACT_ATOMS: atom_id res chain seq x y z
N MET A 1 6.64 30.17 47.92
CA MET A 1 7.98 29.55 48.00
C MET A 1 7.91 28.19 47.34
N SER A 2 8.90 27.88 46.50
CA SER A 2 8.98 26.57 45.83
C SER A 2 9.43 25.47 46.80
N SER A 3 9.24 24.21 46.41
CA SER A 3 9.77 23.06 47.14
C SER A 3 11.29 23.20 47.40
N SER A 4 12.04 23.66 46.39
CA SER A 4 13.47 23.93 46.50
C SER A 4 13.81 24.93 47.62
N GLN A 5 13.07 26.04 47.73
CA GLN A 5 13.30 27.05 48.77
C GLN A 5 13.00 26.52 50.19
N TYR A 6 11.95 25.72 50.36
CA TYR A 6 11.65 25.09 51.65
C TYR A 6 12.70 24.04 52.04
N ARG A 7 13.23 23.28 51.06
CA ARG A 7 14.29 22.30 51.28
C ARG A 7 15.57 22.95 51.78
N SER A 8 16.02 24.05 51.16
CA SER A 8 17.20 24.79 51.61
C SER A 8 17.03 25.39 53.02
N GLN A 9 15.84 25.90 53.36
CA GLN A 9 15.56 26.42 54.70
C GLN A 9 15.54 25.32 55.76
N LEU A 10 14.97 24.16 55.42
CA LEU A 10 14.93 22.99 56.30
C LEU A 10 16.35 22.51 56.62
N GLU A 11 17.19 22.33 55.61
CA GLU A 11 18.59 21.92 55.79
C GLU A 11 19.35 22.88 56.71
N ARG A 12 19.15 24.19 56.52
CA ARG A 12 19.76 25.21 57.39
C ARG A 12 19.31 25.06 58.84
N LYS A 13 18.01 24.82 59.08
CA LYS A 13 17.46 24.67 60.44
C LYS A 13 17.87 23.37 61.11
N GLN A 14 17.97 22.29 60.35
CA GLN A 14 18.51 21.01 60.84
C GLN A 14 19.98 21.13 61.24
N ARG A 15 20.81 21.85 60.45
CA ARG A 15 22.20 22.16 60.84
C ARG A 15 22.27 22.98 62.13
N GLN A 16 21.48 24.05 62.24
CA GLN A 16 21.42 24.87 63.46
C GLN A 16 20.98 24.07 64.70
N GLN A 17 20.04 23.14 64.53
CA GLN A 17 19.63 22.21 65.58
C GLN A 17 20.78 21.30 65.99
N ALA A 18 21.45 20.64 65.02
CA ALA A 18 22.55 19.73 65.28
C ALA A 18 23.70 20.42 66.03
N ASP A 19 24.08 21.62 65.61
CA ASP A 19 25.13 22.43 66.25
C ASP A 19 24.74 22.82 67.69
N ALA A 20 23.47 23.18 67.92
CA ALA A 20 22.97 23.52 69.25
C ALA A 20 22.92 22.29 70.18
N VAL A 21 22.49 21.13 69.68
CA VAL A 21 22.51 19.87 70.45
C VAL A 21 23.94 19.48 70.84
N ALA A 22 24.89 19.58 69.90
CA ALA A 22 26.30 19.30 70.19
C ALA A 22 26.86 20.24 71.27
N LYS A 23 26.54 21.53 71.19
CA LYS A 23 26.97 22.52 72.18
C LYS A 23 26.33 22.31 73.56
N ALA A 24 25.05 21.92 73.61
CA ALA A 24 24.38 21.55 74.85
C ALA A 24 25.03 20.32 75.50
N ALA A 25 25.35 19.30 74.71
CA ALA A 25 26.02 18.09 75.19
C ALA A 25 27.40 18.40 75.81
N ASP A 26 28.19 19.28 75.20
CA ASP A 26 29.47 19.73 75.77
C ASP A 26 29.29 20.47 77.12
N LEU A 27 28.28 21.33 77.23
CA LEU A 27 27.96 22.03 78.48
C LEU A 27 27.46 21.07 79.56
N ARG A 28 26.67 20.04 79.22
CA ARG A 28 26.28 18.97 80.14
C ARG A 28 27.47 18.15 80.62
N LYS A 29 28.44 17.88 79.75
CA LYS A 29 29.69 17.21 80.11
C LYS A 29 30.50 18.03 81.12
N LYS A 30 30.58 19.36 80.91
CA LYS A 30 31.21 20.29 81.87
C LYS A 30 30.45 20.38 83.20
N GLU A 31 29.12 20.45 83.16
CA GLU A 31 28.26 20.38 84.37
C GLU A 31 28.55 19.11 85.17
N ALA A 32 28.52 17.94 84.52
CA ALA A 32 28.80 16.66 85.16
C ALA A 32 30.21 16.60 85.76
N GLY A 33 31.22 17.13 85.05
CA GLY A 33 32.60 17.24 85.55
C GLY A 33 32.69 18.09 86.82
N HIS A 34 32.11 19.29 86.80
CA HIS A 34 32.10 20.18 87.97
C HIS A 34 31.31 19.61 89.16
N ARG A 35 30.22 18.87 88.92
CA ARG A 35 29.51 18.14 89.99
C ARG A 35 30.34 17.02 90.59
N ALA A 36 31.08 16.28 89.77
CA ALA A 36 31.99 15.24 90.24
C ALA A 36 33.12 15.85 91.09
N ASP A 37 33.70 16.98 90.66
CA ASP A 37 34.70 17.71 91.44
C ASP A 37 34.13 18.18 92.79
N ALA A 38 32.92 18.75 92.80
CA ALA A 38 32.25 19.18 94.03
C ALA A 38 32.01 18.00 94.99
N ALA A 39 31.56 16.85 94.49
CA ALA A 39 31.36 15.64 95.29
C ALA A 39 32.68 15.12 95.88
N LYS A 40 33.77 15.15 95.10
CA LYS A 40 35.11 14.77 95.54
C LYS A 40 35.62 15.68 96.67
N GLU A 41 35.45 17.00 96.54
CA GLU A 41 35.88 17.95 97.57
C GLU A 41 35.02 17.86 98.84
N ARG A 42 33.72 17.56 98.75
CA ARG A 42 32.87 17.23 99.92
C ARG A 42 33.34 15.97 100.64
N GLN A 43 33.67 14.93 99.88
CA GLN A 43 34.18 13.69 100.45
C GLN A 43 35.57 13.88 101.09
N ALA A 44 36.41 14.76 100.54
CA ALA A 44 37.68 15.14 101.15
C ALA A 44 37.47 15.96 102.44
N ALA A 45 36.49 16.87 102.46
CA ALA A 45 36.11 17.64 103.65
C ALA A 45 35.60 16.76 104.80
N SER A 46 34.89 15.66 104.51
CA SER A 46 34.38 14.73 105.52
C SER A 46 35.44 13.77 106.07
N ARG A 47 36.60 13.65 105.41
CA ARG A 47 37.69 12.73 105.78
C ARG A 47 38.84 13.39 106.53
N THR A 48 38.87 14.72 106.62
CA THR A 48 39.96 15.46 107.27
C THR A 48 39.62 15.75 108.74
N SER A 49 40.59 15.59 109.63
CA SER A 49 40.47 15.90 111.07
C SER A 49 40.77 17.36 111.41
N SER A 50 41.19 18.18 110.43
CA SER A 50 41.48 19.61 110.59
C SER A 50 40.25 20.48 110.26
N PRO A 51 39.73 21.28 111.22
CA PRO A 51 38.59 22.17 110.99
C PRO A 51 38.83 23.20 109.88
N GLY A 52 40.06 23.74 109.77
CA GLY A 52 40.43 24.72 108.74
C GLY A 52 40.51 24.13 107.33
N THR A 53 41.04 22.90 107.21
CA THR A 53 41.10 22.17 105.93
C THR A 53 39.70 21.74 105.48
N SER A 54 38.86 21.27 106.41
CA SER A 54 37.47 20.90 106.12
C SER A 54 36.67 22.09 105.57
N LYS A 55 36.76 23.26 106.23
CA LYS A 55 36.11 24.51 105.77
C LYS A 55 36.60 24.95 104.38
N THR A 56 37.90 24.84 104.11
CA THR A 56 38.48 25.20 102.81
C THR A 56 37.98 24.27 101.70
N LYS A 57 37.91 22.97 101.98
CA LYS A 57 37.41 21.94 101.04
C LYS A 57 35.91 22.06 100.77
N LEU A 58 35.13 22.41 101.79
CA LEU A 58 33.71 22.74 101.62
C LEU A 58 33.51 23.97 100.73
N ASN A 59 34.31 25.03 100.91
CA ASN A 59 34.27 26.22 100.04
C ASN A 59 34.67 25.90 98.59
N GLN A 60 35.66 25.02 98.38
CA GLN A 60 36.02 24.54 97.03
C GLN A 60 34.88 23.74 96.40
N ALA A 61 34.20 22.88 97.18
CA ALA A 61 33.02 22.17 96.73
C ALA A 61 31.89 23.12 96.32
N THR A 62 31.59 24.15 97.12
CA THR A 62 30.58 25.16 96.79
C THR A 62 30.92 25.90 95.50
N ARG A 63 32.17 26.31 95.30
CA ARG A 63 32.62 26.96 94.05
C ARG A 63 32.48 26.05 92.83
N SER A 64 32.82 24.77 92.96
CA SER A 64 32.65 23.80 91.87
C SER A 64 31.17 23.52 91.59
N GLU A 65 30.31 23.52 92.61
CA GLU A 65 28.86 23.38 92.46
C GLU A 65 28.23 24.62 91.81
N GLU A 66 28.69 25.82 92.13
CA GLU A 66 28.29 27.05 91.43
C GLU A 66 28.66 26.99 89.94
N LYS A 67 29.87 26.55 89.60
CA LYS A 67 30.29 26.33 88.20
C LYS A 67 29.43 25.27 87.50
N ALA A 68 29.09 24.18 88.18
CA ALA A 68 28.17 23.19 87.66
C ALA A 68 26.78 23.78 87.38
N ASN A 69 26.25 24.58 88.30
CA ASN A 69 24.96 25.24 88.14
C ASN A 69 24.95 26.25 86.99
N VAL A 70 26.04 27.00 86.77
CA VAL A 70 26.19 27.90 85.61
C VAL A 70 26.24 27.12 84.30
N ALA A 71 27.01 26.02 84.25
CA ALA A 71 27.10 25.14 83.09
C ALA A 71 25.74 24.47 82.79
N GLY A 72 25.03 24.00 83.81
CA GLY A 72 23.70 23.41 83.68
C GLY A 72 22.64 24.41 83.21
N LYS A 73 22.63 25.63 83.73
CA LYS A 73 21.75 26.72 83.24
C LYS A 73 22.05 27.04 81.78
N SER A 74 23.32 27.12 81.41
CA SER A 74 23.74 27.39 80.04
C SER A 74 23.36 26.25 79.09
N ALA A 75 23.50 24.98 79.53
CA ALA A 75 23.05 23.82 78.78
C ALA A 75 21.53 23.84 78.53
N ALA A 76 20.74 24.11 79.58
CA ALA A 76 19.28 24.20 79.47
C ALA A 76 18.83 25.30 78.48
N GLU A 77 19.50 26.45 78.45
CA GLU A 77 19.22 27.51 77.48
C GLU A 77 19.55 27.11 76.04
N VAL A 78 20.66 26.38 75.82
CA VAL A 78 21.00 25.87 74.48
C VAL A 78 20.07 24.73 74.05
N GLU A 79 19.65 23.85 74.97
CA GLU A 79 18.65 22.80 74.73
C GLU A 79 17.30 23.41 74.32
N LYS A 80 16.87 24.49 74.98
CA LYS A 80 15.66 25.24 74.60
C LYS A 80 15.76 25.82 73.18
N LYS A 81 16.94 26.34 72.79
CA LYS A 81 17.18 26.82 71.42
C LYS A 81 17.18 25.67 70.41
N ALA A 82 17.78 24.53 70.73
CA ALA A 82 17.74 23.33 69.89
C ALA A 82 16.32 22.83 69.68
N ALA A 83 15.48 22.80 70.72
CA ALA A 83 14.07 22.46 70.62
C ALA A 83 13.29 23.47 69.74
N GLY A 84 13.63 24.77 69.81
CA GLY A 84 13.10 25.80 68.92
C GLY A 84 13.42 25.53 67.45
N PHE A 85 14.69 25.25 67.12
CA PHE A 85 15.09 24.90 65.75
C PHE A 85 14.45 23.60 65.27
N ALA A 86 14.29 22.60 66.14
CA ALA A 86 13.58 21.36 65.82
C ALA A 86 12.13 21.60 65.44
N LYS A 87 11.42 22.47 66.19
CA LYS A 87 10.03 22.84 65.90
C LYS A 87 9.92 23.59 64.57
N GLU A 88 10.84 24.50 64.29
CA GLU A 88 10.90 25.21 63.00
C GLU A 88 11.19 24.27 61.83
N ALA A 89 12.12 23.33 61.98
CA ALA A 89 12.43 22.30 60.99
C ALA A 89 11.22 21.40 60.72
N ALA A 90 10.51 20.95 61.75
CA ALA A 90 9.26 20.19 61.60
C ALA A 90 8.19 20.98 60.83
N GLY A 91 8.04 22.28 61.12
CA GLY A 91 7.14 23.15 60.36
C GLY A 91 7.54 23.33 58.88
N LEU A 92 8.84 23.39 58.60
CA LEU A 92 9.37 23.47 57.22
C LEU A 92 9.20 22.16 56.45
N LEU A 93 9.34 21.00 57.11
CA LEU A 93 9.08 19.69 56.52
C LEU A 93 7.63 19.57 56.01
N VAL A 94 6.66 19.98 56.83
CA VAL A 94 5.23 19.97 56.44
C VAL A 94 4.99 20.90 55.25
N LYS A 95 5.59 22.09 55.25
CA LYS A 95 5.48 23.05 54.14
C LYS A 95 6.14 22.53 52.86
N LEU A 96 7.28 21.86 52.97
CA LEU A 96 7.98 21.22 51.84
C LEU A 96 7.10 20.13 51.22
N ALA A 97 6.58 19.20 52.03
CA ALA A 97 5.72 18.13 51.55
C ALA A 97 4.47 18.68 50.82
N LYS A 98 3.84 19.74 51.37
CA LYS A 98 2.70 20.41 50.72
C LYS A 98 3.09 21.08 49.40
N ALA A 99 4.26 21.71 49.34
CA ALA A 99 4.76 22.36 48.12
C ALA A 99 5.08 21.33 47.03
N GLU A 100 5.77 20.23 47.38
CA GLU A 100 6.08 19.14 46.45
C GLU A 100 4.82 18.45 45.91
N ALA A 101 3.83 18.19 46.78
CA ALA A 101 2.54 17.65 46.35
C ALA A 101 1.80 18.60 45.40
N GLY A 102 1.83 19.91 45.68
CA GLY A 102 1.24 20.92 44.82
C GLY A 102 1.92 21.04 43.45
N GLU A 103 3.25 21.01 43.42
CA GLU A 103 4.04 21.05 42.18
C GLU A 103 3.81 19.79 41.32
N ARG A 104 3.77 18.59 41.94
CA ARG A 104 3.43 17.33 41.25
C ARG A 104 2.03 17.38 40.65
N ALA A 105 1.02 17.75 41.43
CA ALA A 105 -0.34 17.87 40.93
C ALA A 105 -0.47 18.90 39.80
N ALA A 106 0.31 19.99 39.84
CA ALA A 106 0.36 20.97 38.75
C ALA A 106 1.08 20.45 37.50
N ALA A 107 2.10 19.60 37.65
CA ALA A 107 2.76 18.93 36.53
C ALA A 107 1.83 17.91 35.88
N ASP A 108 1.13 17.10 36.67
CA ASP A 108 0.19 16.08 36.18
C ASP A 108 -0.99 16.72 35.44
N ARG A 109 -1.56 17.81 35.97
CA ARG A 109 -2.60 18.57 35.28
C ARG A 109 -2.12 19.13 33.93
N ARG A 110 -0.88 19.61 33.85
CA ARG A 110 -0.30 20.10 32.59
C ARG A 110 -0.11 18.98 31.57
N ARG A 111 0.39 17.82 31.99
CA ARG A 111 0.52 16.63 31.12
C ARG A 111 -0.84 16.17 30.59
N ALA A 112 -1.83 16.03 31.47
CA ALA A 112 -3.18 15.65 31.07
C ALA A 112 -3.82 16.66 30.10
N GLN A 113 -3.55 17.96 30.26
CA GLN A 113 -4.04 18.98 29.34
C GLN A 113 -3.39 18.88 27.95
N VAL A 114 -2.07 18.68 27.88
CA VAL A 114 -1.35 18.48 26.62
C VAL A 114 -1.85 17.23 25.89
N GLU A 115 -2.04 16.12 26.61
CA GLU A 115 -2.58 14.88 26.04
C GLU A 115 -4.00 15.07 25.49
N ARG A 116 -4.89 15.77 26.23
CA ARG A 116 -6.25 16.07 25.74
C ARG A 116 -6.26 16.91 24.47
N VAL A 117 -5.41 17.94 24.41
CA VAL A 117 -5.30 18.79 23.21
C VAL A 117 -4.76 17.99 22.03
N ALA A 118 -3.77 17.13 22.24
CA ALA A 118 -3.24 16.26 21.19
C ALA A 118 -4.28 15.23 20.69
N GLN A 119 -5.08 14.65 21.60
CA GLN A 119 -6.18 13.75 21.27
C GLN A 119 -7.26 14.47 20.45
N GLN A 120 -7.70 15.66 20.88
CA GLN A 120 -8.68 16.46 20.14
C GLN A 120 -8.18 16.86 18.75
N ALA A 121 -6.92 17.28 18.63
CA ALA A 121 -6.32 17.60 17.33
C ALA A 121 -6.31 16.40 16.39
N THR A 122 -6.09 15.19 16.92
CA THR A 122 -6.12 13.95 16.13
C THR A 122 -7.54 13.63 15.65
N VAL A 123 -8.54 13.74 16.52
CA VAL A 123 -9.96 13.52 16.17
C VAL A 123 -10.43 14.50 15.09
N VAL A 124 -10.11 15.79 15.24
CA VAL A 124 -10.48 16.82 14.24
C VAL A 124 -9.77 16.58 12.89
N ARG A 125 -8.49 16.16 12.92
CA ARG A 125 -7.77 15.81 11.70
C ARG A 125 -8.41 14.62 11.00
N GLN A 126 -8.81 13.59 11.75
CA GLN A 126 -9.46 12.40 11.19
C GLN A 126 -10.81 12.78 10.57
N ALA A 127 -11.67 13.49 11.31
CA ALA A 127 -12.97 13.94 10.80
C ALA A 127 -12.86 14.80 9.54
N ARG A 128 -11.79 15.59 9.39
CA ARG A 128 -11.54 16.39 8.17
C ARG A 128 -11.11 15.53 6.98
N VAL A 129 -10.40 14.42 7.22
CA VAL A 129 -10.07 13.46 6.16
C VAL A 129 -11.33 12.71 5.73
N ASP A 130 -12.10 12.21 6.70
CA ASP A 130 -13.34 11.47 6.45
C ASP A 130 -14.34 12.35 5.67
N ALA A 131 -14.56 13.60 6.07
CA ALA A 131 -15.44 14.52 5.34
C ALA A 131 -14.98 14.84 3.90
N ARG A 132 -13.67 14.78 3.61
CA ARG A 132 -13.15 14.96 2.24
C ARG A 132 -13.34 13.69 1.41
N LEU A 133 -13.23 12.51 2.03
CA LEU A 133 -13.54 11.25 1.38
C LEU A 133 -15.04 11.19 1.05
N ASP A 134 -15.93 11.47 2.01
CA ASP A 134 -17.37 11.49 1.79
C ASP A 134 -17.76 12.48 0.67
N ALA A 135 -17.16 13.68 0.66
CA ALA A 135 -17.42 14.66 -0.40
C ALA A 135 -16.89 14.22 -1.77
N ALA A 136 -15.75 13.52 -1.82
CA ALA A 136 -15.22 12.96 -3.06
C ALA A 136 -16.08 11.79 -3.56
N GLU A 137 -16.54 10.93 -2.67
CA GLU A 137 -17.47 9.83 -2.99
C GLU A 137 -18.80 10.37 -3.52
N ALA A 138 -19.36 11.39 -2.88
CA ALA A 138 -20.60 12.04 -3.36
C ALA A 138 -20.42 12.68 -4.75
N GLN A 139 -19.29 13.35 -5.00
CA GLN A 139 -18.99 13.89 -6.34
C GLN A 139 -18.82 12.80 -7.39
N VAL A 140 -18.16 11.69 -7.05
CA VAL A 140 -18.02 10.53 -7.95
C VAL A 140 -19.37 9.88 -8.21
N GLU A 141 -20.25 9.76 -7.22
CA GLU A 141 -21.60 9.20 -7.40
C GLU A 141 -22.51 10.13 -8.22
N GLU A 142 -22.42 11.44 -8.02
CA GLU A 142 -23.13 12.45 -8.81
C GLU A 142 -22.67 12.44 -10.28
N ILE A 143 -21.36 12.36 -10.52
CA ILE A 143 -20.78 12.15 -11.85
C ILE A 143 -21.24 10.81 -12.45
N ALA A 144 -21.23 9.73 -11.67
CA ALA A 144 -21.62 8.41 -12.14
C ALA A 144 -23.11 8.29 -12.49
N ARG A 145 -23.99 9.11 -11.89
CA ARG A 145 -25.43 9.12 -12.19
C ARG A 145 -25.76 9.81 -13.52
N GLU A 146 -24.91 10.71 -14.01
CA GLU A 146 -25.17 11.44 -15.27
C GLU A 146 -24.60 10.75 -16.52
N PHE A 147 -23.51 9.98 -16.40
CA PHE A 147 -22.93 9.28 -17.56
C PHE A 147 -23.58 7.91 -17.75
N ARG A 148 -24.19 7.70 -18.93
CA ARG A 148 -24.47 6.33 -19.41
C ARG A 148 -23.14 5.56 -19.37
N VAL A 149 -23.12 4.42 -18.68
CA VAL A 149 -21.94 3.52 -18.68
C VAL A 149 -21.49 3.33 -20.13
N PRO A 150 -20.22 3.61 -20.48
CA PRO A 150 -19.72 3.41 -21.83
C PRO A 150 -20.05 1.98 -22.27
N LYS A 151 -20.79 1.83 -23.38
CA LYS A 151 -21.08 0.52 -23.95
C LYS A 151 -19.74 -0.14 -24.30
N ALA A 152 -19.58 -1.41 -23.96
CA ALA A 152 -18.38 -2.17 -24.32
C ALA A 152 -18.13 -2.05 -25.83
N GLU A 153 -16.90 -1.73 -26.22
CA GLU A 153 -16.52 -1.63 -27.63
C GLU A 153 -16.72 -3.00 -28.31
N PRO A 154 -17.45 -3.07 -29.43
CA PRO A 154 -17.62 -4.32 -30.14
C PRO A 154 -16.31 -4.78 -30.77
N LEU A 155 -16.13 -6.10 -30.85
CA LEU A 155 -15.05 -6.71 -31.60
C LEU A 155 -15.26 -6.50 -33.11
N ARG A 156 -14.52 -5.54 -33.67
CA ARG A 156 -14.41 -5.28 -35.11
C ARG A 156 -13.52 -6.30 -35.82
N ILE A 157 -14.08 -6.97 -36.83
CA ILE A 157 -13.42 -7.97 -37.67
C ILE A 157 -13.46 -7.50 -39.12
N LEU A 158 -12.31 -7.23 -39.71
CA LEU A 158 -12.17 -6.92 -41.13
C LEU A 158 -11.94 -8.22 -41.90
N MET A 159 -12.85 -8.57 -42.80
CA MET A 159 -12.76 -9.76 -43.65
C MET A 159 -12.41 -9.36 -45.07
N LEU A 160 -11.20 -9.73 -45.49
CA LEU A 160 -10.66 -9.49 -46.81
C LEU A 160 -10.67 -10.80 -47.58
N GLY A 161 -11.42 -10.82 -48.67
CA GLY A 161 -11.49 -11.93 -49.59
C GLY A 161 -10.95 -11.55 -50.94
N ALA A 162 -10.03 -12.34 -51.49
CA ALA A 162 -9.51 -12.15 -52.84
C ALA A 162 -9.46 -13.51 -53.56
N SER A 163 -10.11 -13.61 -54.71
CA SER A 163 -10.11 -14.80 -55.54
C SER A 163 -9.63 -14.42 -56.93
N SER A 164 -8.73 -15.21 -57.52
CA SER A 164 -8.41 -15.09 -58.94
C SER A 164 -9.49 -15.78 -59.78
N GLU A 165 -9.57 -15.42 -61.07
CA GLU A 165 -10.46 -16.11 -62.01
C GLU A 165 -9.93 -17.50 -62.43
N SER A 166 -8.60 -17.65 -62.43
CA SER A 166 -7.91 -18.87 -62.84
C SER A 166 -8.00 -20.00 -61.80
N ASP A 167 -8.24 -19.67 -60.53
CA ASP A 167 -8.43 -20.61 -59.43
C ASP A 167 -9.47 -20.07 -58.43
N PRO A 168 -10.78 -20.29 -58.67
CA PRO A 168 -11.85 -19.63 -57.93
C PRO A 168 -12.06 -20.23 -56.54
N LEU A 169 -11.93 -19.38 -55.51
CA LEU A 169 -12.18 -19.72 -54.11
C LEU A 169 -13.61 -19.41 -53.68
N ARG A 170 -14.15 -20.18 -52.73
CA ARG A 170 -15.51 -19.97 -52.18
C ARG A 170 -15.59 -18.88 -51.11
N VAL A 171 -14.92 -17.75 -51.32
CA VAL A 171 -14.84 -16.59 -50.40
C VAL A 171 -16.19 -16.18 -49.84
N GLY A 172 -17.20 -15.99 -50.71
CA GLY A 172 -18.54 -15.57 -50.28
C GLY A 172 -19.25 -16.61 -49.39
N ARG A 173 -18.95 -17.90 -49.58
CA ARG A 173 -19.50 -18.99 -48.74
C ARG A 173 -18.84 -18.99 -47.38
N GLU A 174 -17.53 -18.77 -47.32
CA GLU A 174 -16.78 -18.62 -46.07
C GLU A 174 -17.31 -17.46 -45.23
N GLN A 175 -17.38 -16.27 -45.82
CA GLN A 175 -17.88 -15.07 -45.15
C GLN A 175 -19.31 -15.25 -44.64
N SER A 176 -20.17 -15.90 -45.43
CA SER A 176 -21.55 -16.20 -45.02
C SER A 176 -21.61 -17.21 -43.87
N ARG A 177 -20.77 -18.24 -43.88
CA ARG A 177 -20.68 -19.24 -42.81
C ARG A 177 -20.20 -18.62 -41.49
N ILE A 178 -19.16 -17.81 -41.54
CA ILE A 178 -18.62 -17.09 -40.37
C ILE A 178 -19.68 -16.17 -39.76
N ARG A 179 -20.34 -15.32 -40.57
CA ARG A 179 -21.39 -14.43 -40.06
C ARG A 179 -22.56 -15.19 -39.43
N ASN A 180 -22.99 -16.30 -40.03
CA ASN A 180 -24.08 -17.10 -39.50
C ASN A 180 -23.70 -17.80 -38.18
N ALA A 181 -22.46 -18.25 -38.06
CA ALA A 181 -21.94 -18.86 -36.85
C ALA A 181 -21.91 -17.84 -35.70
N VAL A 182 -21.37 -16.63 -35.94
CA VAL A 182 -21.36 -15.54 -34.95
C VAL A 182 -22.77 -15.07 -34.59
N ARG A 183 -23.69 -14.95 -35.54
CA ARG A 183 -25.11 -14.60 -35.26
C ARG A 183 -25.79 -15.59 -34.29
N SER A 184 -25.32 -16.83 -34.27
CA SER A 184 -25.84 -17.89 -33.41
C SER A 184 -25.12 -17.98 -32.06
N SER A 185 -24.06 -17.20 -31.84
CA SER A 185 -23.27 -17.17 -30.59
C SER A 185 -23.87 -16.26 -29.51
N LEU A 186 -23.45 -16.49 -28.26
CA LEU A 186 -23.95 -15.82 -27.06
C LEU A 186 -23.80 -14.29 -27.10
N HIS A 187 -22.68 -13.79 -27.60
CA HIS A 187 -22.35 -12.35 -27.57
C HIS A 187 -22.37 -11.72 -28.97
N ARG A 188 -23.31 -12.15 -29.84
CA ARG A 188 -23.39 -11.67 -31.23
C ARG A 188 -23.48 -10.16 -31.39
N ASP A 189 -24.05 -9.45 -30.41
CA ASP A 189 -24.21 -7.99 -30.45
C ASP A 189 -22.92 -7.23 -30.07
N LEU A 190 -21.86 -7.94 -29.69
CA LEU A 190 -20.52 -7.43 -29.41
C LEU A 190 -19.53 -7.73 -30.53
N VAL A 191 -20.00 -8.14 -31.72
CA VAL A 191 -19.14 -8.43 -32.87
C VAL A 191 -19.63 -7.66 -34.08
N GLU A 192 -18.73 -6.97 -34.76
CA GLU A 192 -19.01 -6.18 -35.96
C GLU A 192 -18.09 -6.63 -37.09
N PHE A 193 -18.64 -6.75 -38.30
CA PHE A 193 -17.92 -7.18 -39.49
C PHE A 193 -17.88 -6.08 -40.55
N ASP A 194 -16.71 -5.79 -41.07
CA ASP A 194 -16.53 -5.15 -42.38
C ASP A 194 -16.07 -6.24 -43.37
N VAL A 195 -16.82 -6.45 -44.45
CA VAL A 195 -16.62 -7.59 -45.36
C VAL A 195 -16.39 -7.11 -46.78
N ARG A 196 -15.20 -7.40 -47.30
CA ARG A 196 -14.73 -7.01 -48.63
C ARG A 196 -14.42 -8.27 -49.43
N GLY A 197 -15.36 -8.69 -50.28
CA GLY A 197 -15.29 -9.96 -51.03
C GLY A 197 -14.37 -9.95 -52.26
N SER A 198 -13.96 -8.78 -52.69
CA SER A 198 -13.03 -8.52 -53.80
C SER A 198 -12.00 -7.49 -53.32
N ALA A 199 -11.26 -7.86 -52.27
CA ALA A 199 -10.40 -6.95 -51.55
C ALA A 199 -9.18 -6.53 -52.38
N THR A 200 -9.04 -5.23 -52.61
CA THR A 200 -7.84 -4.59 -53.15
C THR A 200 -6.83 -4.25 -52.05
N THR A 201 -5.64 -3.77 -52.43
CA THR A 201 -4.72 -3.19 -51.44
C THR A 201 -5.20 -1.86 -50.86
N ALA A 202 -6.00 -1.10 -51.62
CA ALA A 202 -6.66 0.09 -51.10
C ALA A 202 -7.68 -0.27 -50.01
N ASP A 203 -8.41 -1.38 -50.19
CA ASP A 203 -9.35 -1.89 -49.21
C ASP A 203 -8.70 -2.29 -47.87
N LEU A 204 -7.51 -2.89 -47.94
CA LEU A 204 -6.73 -3.19 -46.75
C LEU A 204 -6.38 -1.91 -45.98
N LEU A 205 -5.84 -0.89 -46.67
CA LEU A 205 -5.40 0.35 -46.02
C LEU A 205 -6.57 1.17 -45.48
N ASP A 206 -7.66 1.26 -46.25
CA ASP A 206 -8.90 1.93 -45.84
C ASP A 206 -9.54 1.19 -44.65
N GLY A 207 -9.63 -0.14 -44.69
CA GLY A 207 -10.13 -0.94 -43.57
C GLY A 207 -9.30 -0.75 -42.29
N LEU A 208 -7.97 -0.76 -42.39
CA LEU A 208 -7.10 -0.60 -41.23
C LEU A 208 -7.22 0.77 -40.56
N THR A 209 -7.40 1.84 -41.34
CA THR A 209 -7.40 3.21 -40.84
C THR A 209 -8.80 3.73 -40.50
N GLY A 210 -9.79 3.39 -41.33
CA GLY A 210 -11.19 3.78 -41.19
C GLY A 210 -11.97 2.88 -40.24
N PHE A 211 -11.89 1.56 -40.43
CA PHE A 211 -12.63 0.59 -39.61
C PHE A 211 -11.87 0.21 -38.33
N ARG A 212 -10.54 0.30 -38.30
CA ARG A 212 -9.68 0.01 -37.13
C ARG A 212 -9.97 -1.37 -36.51
N PRO A 213 -9.80 -2.45 -37.29
CA PRO A 213 -10.16 -3.79 -36.85
C PRO A 213 -9.30 -4.26 -35.69
N HIS A 214 -9.91 -5.04 -34.79
CA HIS A 214 -9.17 -5.84 -33.82
C HIS A 214 -8.70 -7.17 -34.42
N VAL A 215 -9.43 -7.66 -35.43
CA VAL A 215 -9.10 -8.89 -36.16
C VAL A 215 -9.08 -8.63 -37.66
N VAL A 216 -8.01 -9.05 -38.34
CA VAL A 216 -7.97 -9.10 -39.81
C VAL A 216 -8.05 -10.56 -40.23
N HIS A 217 -9.07 -10.90 -41.01
CA HIS A 217 -9.24 -12.20 -41.64
C HIS A 217 -8.94 -12.08 -43.12
N PHE A 218 -7.96 -12.81 -43.62
CA PHE A 218 -7.66 -12.89 -45.04
C PHE A 218 -8.00 -14.28 -45.56
N THR A 219 -8.75 -14.33 -46.64
CA THR A 219 -8.99 -15.53 -47.44
C THR A 219 -8.65 -15.21 -48.90
N GLY A 220 -7.85 -16.06 -49.51
CA GLY A 220 -7.36 -15.84 -50.85
C GLY A 220 -6.14 -16.67 -51.16
N HIS A 221 -5.58 -16.47 -52.35
CA HIS A 221 -4.34 -17.14 -52.72
C HIS A 221 -3.17 -16.59 -51.92
N SER A 222 -2.40 -17.49 -51.33
CA SER A 222 -1.13 -17.17 -50.68
C SER A 222 -0.11 -18.28 -50.91
N ALA A 223 1.15 -17.90 -50.78
CA ALA A 223 2.27 -18.82 -50.63
C ALA A 223 3.25 -18.17 -49.67
N GLU A 224 4.25 -18.92 -49.18
CA GLU A 224 5.17 -18.55 -48.09
C GLU A 224 5.64 -17.07 -48.04
N HIS A 225 5.75 -16.40 -49.18
CA HIS A 225 6.25 -15.03 -49.29
C HIS A 225 5.27 -14.02 -49.88
N LEU A 226 4.05 -14.43 -50.25
CA LEU A 226 3.08 -13.57 -50.94
C LEU A 226 1.62 -13.83 -50.55
N LEU A 227 0.82 -12.79 -50.74
CA LEU A 227 -0.64 -12.81 -50.72
C LEU A 227 -1.12 -12.21 -52.03
N VAL A 228 -2.24 -12.68 -52.56
CA VAL A 228 -2.82 -12.17 -53.82
C VAL A 228 -4.08 -11.38 -53.50
N PHE A 229 -4.09 -10.10 -53.88
CA PHE A 229 -5.24 -9.20 -53.77
C PHE A 229 -5.93 -9.02 -55.12
N GLU A 230 -7.08 -8.35 -55.14
CA GLU A 230 -7.77 -7.96 -56.37
C GLU A 230 -7.08 -6.72 -57.02
N GLN A 231 -7.11 -6.61 -58.36
CA GLN A 231 -6.41 -5.57 -59.15
C GLN A 231 -7.29 -4.37 -59.57
N ASP A 232 -8.57 -4.39 -59.26
CA ASP A 232 -9.64 -3.46 -59.64
C ASP A 232 -9.68 -3.20 -61.16
N VAL A 233 -9.69 -4.28 -61.93
CA VAL A 233 -9.77 -4.23 -63.40
C VAL A 233 -10.84 -5.19 -63.93
N ASP A 234 -11.61 -4.72 -64.93
CA ASP A 234 -12.68 -5.51 -65.55
C ASP A 234 -12.17 -6.69 -66.39
N ALA A 235 -10.89 -6.68 -66.79
CA ALA A 235 -10.29 -7.74 -67.57
C ALA A 235 -9.86 -8.92 -66.67
N PRO A 236 -9.97 -10.18 -67.16
CA PRO A 236 -9.42 -11.34 -66.46
C PRO A 236 -7.98 -11.12 -66.02
N ASN A 237 -7.71 -11.34 -64.73
CA ASN A 237 -6.40 -11.15 -64.14
C ASN A 237 -6.14 -12.18 -63.04
N ASP A 238 -4.86 -12.42 -62.76
CA ASP A 238 -4.42 -13.36 -61.71
C ASP A 238 -4.26 -12.68 -60.33
N GLY A 239 -4.79 -11.46 -60.16
CA GLY A 239 -4.69 -10.67 -58.95
C GLY A 239 -3.34 -9.98 -58.74
N LEU A 240 -3.25 -9.14 -57.72
CA LEU A 240 -2.09 -8.34 -57.35
C LEU A 240 -1.26 -9.07 -56.30
N VAL A 241 -0.04 -9.43 -56.65
CA VAL A 241 0.90 -10.06 -55.71
C VAL A 241 1.42 -9.01 -54.72
N VAL A 242 1.16 -9.24 -53.43
CA VAL A 242 1.66 -8.46 -52.30
C VAL A 242 2.63 -9.31 -51.50
N SER A 243 3.86 -8.83 -51.32
CA SER A 243 4.82 -9.54 -50.46
C SER A 243 4.36 -9.59 -49.00
N ALA A 244 4.67 -10.67 -48.29
CA ALA A 244 4.38 -10.80 -46.86
C ALA A 244 4.93 -9.61 -46.03
N GLY A 245 6.09 -9.07 -46.42
CA GLY A 245 6.66 -7.89 -45.76
C GLY A 245 5.90 -6.59 -46.04
N ALA A 246 5.33 -6.42 -47.24
CA ALA A 246 4.47 -5.28 -47.54
C ALA A 246 3.14 -5.37 -46.78
N PHE A 247 2.56 -6.57 -46.69
CA PHE A 247 1.35 -6.82 -45.90
C PHE A 247 1.58 -6.53 -44.41
N GLY A 248 2.67 -7.04 -43.81
CA GLY A 248 3.02 -6.73 -42.42
C GLY A 248 3.24 -5.24 -42.17
N ARG A 249 3.90 -4.52 -43.09
CA ARG A 249 4.04 -3.06 -42.99
C ARG A 249 2.71 -2.32 -43.10
N ALA A 250 1.78 -2.80 -43.93
CA ALA A 250 0.44 -2.23 -44.00
C ALA A 250 -0.29 -2.38 -42.66
N LEU A 251 -0.27 -3.57 -42.06
CA LEU A 251 -0.85 -3.84 -40.73
C LEU A 251 -0.26 -2.95 -39.63
N ALA A 252 1.04 -2.65 -39.69
CA ALA A 252 1.73 -1.76 -38.74
C ALA A 252 1.54 -0.25 -39.04
N ALA A 253 1.05 0.11 -40.23
CA ALA A 253 0.91 1.50 -40.66
C ALA A 253 -0.40 2.16 -40.15
N THR A 254 -0.75 1.91 -38.89
CA THR A 254 -1.92 2.48 -38.22
C THR A 254 -1.64 2.66 -36.73
N ASP A 255 -2.29 3.63 -36.09
CA ASP A 255 -2.14 3.88 -34.65
C ASP A 255 -2.70 2.73 -33.80
N ASN A 256 -3.58 1.90 -34.38
CA ASN A 256 -4.25 0.79 -33.70
C ASN A 256 -4.11 -0.49 -34.56
N PRO A 257 -2.94 -1.15 -34.57
CA PRO A 257 -2.76 -2.40 -35.30
C PRO A 257 -3.67 -3.50 -34.73
N PRO A 258 -4.07 -4.49 -35.55
CA PRO A 258 -4.95 -5.57 -35.09
C PRO A 258 -4.29 -6.45 -34.03
N LEU A 259 -5.12 -7.04 -33.18
CA LEU A 259 -4.68 -7.98 -32.13
C LEU A 259 -4.49 -9.40 -32.68
N LEU A 260 -5.33 -9.79 -33.64
CA LEU A 260 -5.29 -11.11 -34.26
C LEU A 260 -5.32 -10.98 -35.79
N VAL A 261 -4.42 -11.69 -36.46
CA VAL A 261 -4.48 -11.87 -37.92
C VAL A 261 -4.75 -13.34 -38.20
N VAL A 262 -5.77 -13.62 -39.01
CA VAL A 262 -6.09 -14.97 -39.48
C VAL A 262 -5.84 -15.02 -40.98
N LEU A 263 -4.78 -15.73 -41.38
CA LEU A 263 -4.48 -16.03 -42.77
C LEU A 263 -5.09 -17.39 -43.09
N ASN A 264 -6.35 -17.39 -43.52
CA ASN A 264 -7.08 -18.61 -43.89
C ASN A 264 -6.80 -18.97 -45.35
N SER A 265 -5.53 -19.26 -45.65
CA SER A 265 -5.03 -19.47 -46.99
C SER A 265 -3.85 -20.45 -46.98
N CYS A 266 -3.61 -21.14 -48.10
CA CYS A 266 -2.61 -22.20 -48.21
C CYS A 266 -1.19 -21.72 -47.85
N SER A 267 -0.45 -22.54 -47.10
CA SER A 267 0.96 -22.32 -46.74
C SER A 267 1.22 -20.90 -46.18
N SER A 268 0.35 -20.46 -45.27
CA SER A 268 0.38 -19.11 -44.67
C SER A 268 0.99 -19.05 -43.26
N ALA A 269 1.33 -20.19 -42.65
CA ALA A 269 1.93 -20.25 -41.33
C ALA A 269 3.27 -19.49 -41.22
N PRO A 270 4.22 -19.56 -42.18
CA PRO A 270 5.46 -18.79 -42.10
C PRO A 270 5.24 -17.27 -42.06
N GLN A 271 4.20 -16.77 -42.72
CA GLN A 271 3.82 -15.36 -42.75
C GLN A 271 3.19 -14.97 -41.41
N ALA A 272 2.27 -15.80 -40.90
CA ALA A 272 1.67 -15.61 -39.58
C ALA A 272 2.74 -15.54 -38.48
N GLN A 273 3.70 -16.47 -38.50
CA GLN A 273 4.84 -16.47 -37.58
C GLN A 273 5.67 -15.20 -37.72
N ARG A 274 6.00 -14.77 -38.94
CA ARG A 274 6.75 -13.53 -39.18
C ARG A 274 6.04 -12.28 -38.66
N LEU A 275 4.71 -12.21 -38.74
CA LEU A 275 3.96 -11.07 -38.19
C LEU A 275 4.14 -10.97 -36.67
N VAL A 276 4.20 -12.11 -35.99
CA VAL A 276 4.42 -12.18 -34.55
C VAL A 276 5.89 -11.91 -34.19
N ASP A 277 6.84 -12.56 -34.88
CA ASP A 277 8.28 -12.41 -34.62
C ASP A 277 8.78 -10.98 -34.87
N GLN A 278 8.09 -10.22 -35.73
CA GLN A 278 8.37 -8.81 -36.01
C GLN A 278 7.55 -7.84 -35.17
N GLU A 279 6.84 -8.33 -34.14
CA GLU A 279 6.01 -7.54 -33.23
C GLU A 279 4.93 -6.71 -33.95
N VAL A 280 4.47 -7.16 -35.12
CA VAL A 280 3.40 -6.48 -35.88
C VAL A 280 2.05 -6.71 -35.23
N VAL A 281 1.80 -7.94 -34.76
CA VAL A 281 0.59 -8.34 -34.04
C VAL A 281 0.92 -9.31 -32.92
N PRO A 282 0.17 -9.31 -31.80
CA PRO A 282 0.42 -10.22 -30.69
C PRO A 282 -0.01 -11.66 -30.99
N PHE A 283 -0.98 -11.87 -31.90
CA PHE A 283 -1.47 -13.19 -32.27
C PHE A 283 -1.66 -13.32 -33.79
N ALA A 284 -1.28 -14.46 -34.35
CA ALA A 284 -1.56 -14.77 -35.74
C ALA A 284 -1.89 -16.25 -35.93
N ILE A 285 -2.77 -16.56 -36.87
CA ILE A 285 -3.14 -17.91 -37.28
C ILE A 285 -2.83 -18.05 -38.76
N GLY A 286 -2.17 -19.14 -39.14
CA GLY A 286 -1.91 -19.48 -40.55
C GLY A 286 -1.90 -20.98 -40.76
N MET A 287 -1.97 -21.40 -42.02
CA MET A 287 -2.02 -22.81 -42.43
C MET A 287 -0.62 -23.33 -42.73
N SER A 288 -0.25 -24.46 -42.12
CA SER A 288 1.08 -25.07 -42.31
C SER A 288 1.28 -25.65 -43.71
N ASP A 289 0.20 -26.02 -44.41
CA ASP A 289 0.22 -26.55 -45.78
C ASP A 289 -1.02 -26.06 -46.57
N THR A 290 -1.27 -26.69 -47.72
CA THR A 290 -2.47 -26.56 -48.54
C THR A 290 -3.67 -27.07 -47.75
N ILE A 291 -4.72 -26.26 -47.67
CA ILE A 291 -5.96 -26.60 -46.96
C ILE A 291 -7.13 -26.67 -47.94
N GLY A 292 -8.01 -27.66 -47.76
CA GLY A 292 -9.25 -27.77 -48.49
C GLY A 292 -10.21 -26.60 -48.21
N ASP A 293 -10.92 -26.16 -49.25
CA ASP A 293 -11.92 -25.09 -49.17
C ASP A 293 -12.96 -25.33 -48.06
N LEU A 294 -13.41 -26.57 -47.89
CA LEU A 294 -14.44 -26.91 -46.90
C LEU A 294 -13.87 -26.90 -45.47
N ASP A 295 -12.65 -27.38 -45.30
CA ASP A 295 -11.87 -27.44 -44.07
C ASP A 295 -11.60 -26.02 -43.56
N ALA A 296 -11.09 -25.14 -44.42
CA ALA A 296 -10.86 -23.72 -44.14
C ALA A 296 -12.15 -23.00 -43.72
N ILE A 297 -13.26 -23.24 -44.44
CA ILE A 297 -14.57 -22.66 -44.11
C ILE A 297 -15.09 -23.17 -42.77
N SER A 298 -14.95 -24.47 -42.49
CA SER A 298 -15.42 -25.09 -41.25
C SER A 298 -14.62 -24.58 -40.05
N TYR A 299 -13.30 -24.54 -40.18
CA TYR A 299 -12.37 -24.00 -39.19
C TYR A 299 -12.73 -22.57 -38.82
N ALA A 300 -12.81 -21.67 -39.80
CA ALA A 300 -13.03 -20.25 -39.53
C ALA A 300 -14.42 -19.99 -38.94
N ALA A 301 -15.46 -20.68 -39.42
CA ALA A 301 -16.81 -20.54 -38.86
C ALA A 301 -16.84 -20.90 -37.36
N GLN A 302 -16.21 -22.01 -36.97
CA GLN A 302 -16.18 -22.42 -35.58
C GLN A 302 -15.24 -21.55 -34.73
N LEU A 303 -14.09 -21.14 -35.25
CA LEU A 303 -13.16 -20.21 -34.60
C LEU A 303 -13.90 -18.93 -34.16
N TYR A 304 -14.60 -18.27 -35.09
CA TYR A 304 -15.32 -17.04 -34.79
C TYR A 304 -16.55 -17.27 -33.90
N ALA A 305 -17.23 -18.41 -34.03
CA ALA A 305 -18.29 -18.78 -33.11
C ALA A 305 -17.80 -18.87 -31.67
N ALA A 306 -16.65 -19.53 -31.46
CA ALA A 306 -16.01 -19.67 -30.15
C ALA A 306 -15.52 -18.33 -29.59
N ILE A 307 -14.91 -17.48 -30.42
CA ILE A 307 -14.54 -16.10 -30.03
C ILE A 307 -15.77 -15.32 -29.58
N ALA A 308 -16.85 -15.35 -30.37
CA ALA A 308 -18.11 -14.69 -30.04
C ALA A 308 -18.83 -15.29 -28.82
N ASN A 309 -18.45 -16.51 -28.39
CA ASN A 309 -18.90 -17.14 -27.15
C ASN A 309 -17.99 -16.82 -25.96
N GLY A 310 -17.04 -15.88 -26.11
CA GLY A 310 -16.15 -15.43 -25.03
C GLY A 310 -15.04 -16.42 -24.68
N GLN A 311 -14.67 -17.32 -25.60
CA GLN A 311 -13.54 -18.21 -25.41
C GLN A 311 -12.21 -17.47 -25.66
N SER A 312 -11.13 -17.98 -25.06
CA SER A 312 -9.77 -17.50 -25.35
C SER A 312 -9.33 -17.87 -26.77
N ILE A 313 -8.33 -17.19 -27.31
CA ILE A 313 -7.79 -17.48 -28.65
C ILE A 313 -7.32 -18.94 -28.75
N THR A 314 -6.64 -19.47 -27.73
CA THR A 314 -6.25 -20.89 -27.70
C THR A 314 -7.45 -21.82 -27.82
N SER A 315 -8.48 -21.61 -26.97
CA SER A 315 -9.67 -22.46 -26.98
C SER A 315 -10.48 -22.32 -28.27
N ALA A 316 -10.53 -21.12 -28.85
CA ALA A 316 -11.23 -20.88 -30.10
C ALA A 316 -10.53 -21.56 -31.29
N SER A 317 -9.20 -21.47 -31.38
CA SER A 317 -8.45 -22.17 -32.44
C SER A 317 -8.60 -23.68 -32.31
N ALA A 318 -8.43 -24.24 -31.10
CA ALA A 318 -8.63 -25.66 -30.86
C ALA A 318 -10.06 -26.12 -31.20
N SER A 319 -11.07 -25.30 -30.86
CA SER A 319 -12.45 -25.60 -31.24
C SER A 319 -12.64 -25.63 -32.76
N GLY A 320 -11.96 -24.76 -33.50
CA GLY A 320 -11.94 -24.76 -34.96
C GLY A 320 -11.38 -26.06 -35.53
N GLN A 321 -10.22 -26.49 -35.03
CA GLN A 321 -9.57 -27.75 -35.44
C GLN A 321 -10.49 -28.95 -35.17
N VAL A 322 -11.04 -29.05 -33.95
CA VAL A 322 -11.98 -30.12 -33.59
C VAL A 322 -13.23 -30.14 -34.46
N ALA A 323 -13.74 -28.99 -34.90
CA ALA A 323 -14.90 -28.95 -35.79
C ALA A 323 -14.59 -29.45 -37.21
N VAL A 324 -13.37 -29.27 -37.70
CA VAL A 324 -12.90 -29.87 -38.96
C VAL A 324 -12.81 -31.40 -38.78
N GLU A 325 -12.17 -31.86 -37.71
CA GLU A 325 -12.01 -33.29 -37.42
C GLU A 325 -13.37 -34.00 -37.26
N MET A 326 -14.28 -33.43 -36.46
CA MET A 326 -15.62 -33.99 -36.24
C MET A 326 -16.50 -33.98 -37.50
N ALA A 327 -16.21 -33.10 -38.46
CA ALA A 327 -16.89 -33.10 -39.76
C ALA A 327 -16.36 -34.19 -40.71
N GLY A 328 -15.34 -34.97 -40.29
CA GLY A 328 -14.71 -36.00 -41.10
C GLY A 328 -13.84 -35.42 -42.21
N LEU A 329 -13.25 -34.25 -41.96
CA LEU A 329 -12.38 -33.53 -42.88
C LEU A 329 -10.91 -33.71 -42.44
N ASP A 330 -9.99 -33.76 -43.41
CA ASP A 330 -8.64 -34.26 -43.21
C ASP A 330 -7.69 -33.18 -42.64
N ASP A 331 -7.93 -31.89 -42.93
CA ASP A 331 -6.95 -30.82 -42.73
C ASP A 331 -7.06 -30.11 -41.37
N HIS A 332 -7.58 -30.79 -40.34
CA HIS A 332 -7.84 -30.22 -39.01
C HIS A 332 -6.60 -29.75 -38.26
N ASP A 333 -5.43 -30.33 -38.53
CA ASP A 333 -4.16 -30.00 -37.86
C ASP A 333 -3.37 -28.87 -38.55
N LEU A 334 -3.79 -28.42 -39.74
CA LEU A 334 -3.07 -27.38 -40.48
C LEU A 334 -3.14 -25.97 -39.84
N PRO A 335 -4.28 -25.52 -39.29
CA PRO A 335 -4.38 -24.22 -38.65
C PRO A 335 -3.45 -24.12 -37.44
N THR A 336 -2.47 -23.24 -37.52
CA THR A 336 -1.41 -23.08 -36.52
C THR A 336 -1.48 -21.70 -35.89
N LEU A 337 -1.58 -21.64 -34.56
CA LEU A 337 -1.61 -20.40 -33.77
C LEU A 337 -0.19 -20.02 -33.34
N PHE A 338 0.21 -18.79 -33.67
CA PHE A 338 1.43 -18.12 -33.23
C PHE A 338 1.09 -16.96 -32.29
N HIS A 339 1.97 -16.69 -31.33
CA HIS A 339 1.79 -15.60 -30.37
C HIS A 339 3.12 -15.01 -29.95
N ALA A 340 3.12 -13.71 -29.61
CA ALA A 340 4.30 -13.01 -29.15
C ALA A 340 4.77 -13.57 -27.78
N PRO A 341 6.07 -13.47 -27.43
CA PRO A 341 6.58 -14.01 -26.17
C PRO A 341 5.92 -13.43 -24.91
N ASP A 342 5.41 -12.21 -24.99
CA ASP A 342 4.75 -11.47 -23.91
C ASP A 342 3.21 -11.54 -23.96
N ALA A 343 2.65 -12.24 -24.95
CA ALA A 343 1.21 -12.39 -25.16
C ALA A 343 0.75 -13.82 -24.86
N ASP A 344 -0.06 -14.02 -23.81
CA ASP A 344 -0.63 -15.32 -23.47
C ASP A 344 -1.97 -15.58 -24.21
N PRO A 345 -2.02 -16.48 -25.20
CA PRO A 345 -3.25 -16.75 -25.95
C PRO A 345 -4.33 -17.47 -25.13
N ARG A 346 -3.98 -18.04 -23.96
CA ARG A 346 -4.94 -18.68 -23.05
C ARG A 346 -5.71 -17.67 -22.22
N ALA A 347 -5.10 -16.52 -21.94
CA ALA A 347 -5.71 -15.40 -21.22
C ALA A 347 -6.39 -14.39 -22.15
N ALA A 348 -6.04 -14.38 -23.44
CA ALA A 348 -6.58 -13.47 -24.44
C ALA A 348 -8.02 -13.82 -24.84
N VAL A 349 -9.00 -13.15 -24.21
CA VAL A 349 -10.43 -13.22 -24.58
C VAL A 349 -10.82 -11.92 -25.28
N LEU A 350 -11.16 -12.02 -26.57
CA LEU A 350 -11.44 -10.87 -27.44
C LEU A 350 -12.87 -10.32 -27.28
N VAL A 351 -13.83 -11.14 -26.83
CA VAL A 351 -15.20 -10.71 -26.52
C VAL A 351 -15.47 -10.93 -25.04
N LYS A 352 -15.55 -9.84 -24.29
CA LYS A 352 -15.88 -9.87 -22.85
C LYS A 352 -17.30 -9.39 -22.65
N PRO A 353 -18.20 -10.19 -22.05
CA PRO A 353 -19.53 -9.70 -21.71
C PRO A 353 -19.42 -8.55 -20.70
N PRO A 354 -20.29 -7.52 -20.80
CA PRO A 354 -20.35 -6.50 -19.77
C PRO A 354 -20.64 -7.16 -18.41
N ALA A 355 -20.00 -6.66 -17.35
CA ALA A 355 -20.26 -7.13 -16.00
C ALA A 355 -21.77 -7.10 -15.75
N ALA A 356 -22.34 -8.22 -15.30
CA ALA A 356 -23.77 -8.29 -14.98
C ALA A 356 -24.09 -7.17 -13.99
N GLN A 357 -24.93 -6.22 -14.39
CA GLN A 357 -25.46 -5.26 -13.46
C GLN A 357 -26.24 -6.06 -12.41
N PRO A 358 -26.02 -5.84 -11.10
CA PRO A 358 -26.83 -6.48 -10.09
C PRO A 358 -28.29 -6.14 -10.38
N VAL A 359 -29.11 -7.17 -10.55
CA VAL A 359 -30.56 -7.04 -10.70
C VAL A 359 -31.05 -6.29 -9.46
N GLN A 360 -31.54 -5.06 -9.65
CA GLN A 360 -32.15 -4.25 -8.59
C GLN A 360 -33.52 -4.82 -8.18
#